data_AF-A0A1R1J6D3-F1
#
_entry.id   AF-A0A1R1J6D3-F1
#
_cell.length_a   1.000
_cell.length_b   1.000
_cell.length_c   1.000
_cell.angle_alpha   90.00
_cell.angle_beta   90.00
_cell.angle_gamma   90.00
#
_symmetry.space_group_name_H-M   'P 1'
#
loop_
_entity.id
_entity.type
_entity.pdbx_description
1 polymer ?
#
loop_
_entity_poly.entity_id
_entity_poly.type
_entity_poly.pdbx_seq_one_letter_code
_entity_poly.pdbx_strand_id
1 'polypeptide(L)'
;MQHFRIPLSHRIAAAAALGAALTLAPAHAAGPAPLPTPTGDMSLSPAGPDVAPPAASTAPGMTPRTARRGSDTYTYLRCWYRIDADPLKPAATYEWARDPAGGDWYRVSGYWWADGITQWKNMFYSTATQDTLADVCRKTLAAKGIKSALTQAVAANNALSFNYTVWTIDSAQQDARVNKLIVFGDSLSDTQNMYNASQWKLPNGTSWHAGRFSNGPVWAEYLANALRLPFYNWAIGGAATDQHLVVPGLVQQIDSWREYMERAPDYRPGNTLFAVFAGGNDLVNYGRSPEQAANAVRDSLDRLAAAGATRIMLVTLPDVSRAPVFATRTDAASVAAQVKDYNQRLADAAAALRARYGATLRLEVFDAYALFDDLLSHPAKYGFDDAKRSCLDIPKPSSFTYMAAQTPRADCRDPARFVFWDTLHPSTRTHAWLAEQVAPFVRARLLN
;
A
#
# COMPACT_ATOMS: atom_id res chain seq x y z
N MET A 1 33.07 -12.54 -34.33
CA MET A 1 33.27 -13.95 -34.72
C MET A 1 34.17 -14.61 -33.70
N GLN A 2 33.65 -15.56 -32.92
CA GLN A 2 34.27 -16.86 -32.64
C GLN A 2 33.37 -17.58 -31.63
N HIS A 3 32.66 -18.55 -32.18
CA HIS A 3 31.78 -19.47 -31.48
C HIS A 3 32.59 -20.57 -30.83
N PHE A 4 32.27 -20.95 -29.59
CA PHE A 4 32.62 -22.27 -29.07
C PHE A 4 31.35 -23.10 -28.90
N ARG A 5 31.20 -24.08 -29.78
CA ARG A 5 30.26 -25.20 -29.72
C ARG A 5 30.87 -26.33 -28.89
N ILE A 6 30.08 -26.99 -28.06
CA ILE A 6 30.40 -28.29 -27.45
C ILE A 6 29.38 -29.32 -28.01
N PRO A 7 29.80 -30.52 -28.44
CA PRO A 7 28.93 -31.45 -29.16
C PRO A 7 28.12 -32.36 -28.23
N LEU A 8 26.92 -32.72 -28.71
CA LEU A 8 26.08 -33.81 -28.22
C LEU A 8 26.58 -35.15 -28.78
N SER A 9 26.61 -36.22 -27.98
CA SER A 9 26.42 -37.58 -28.49
C SER A 9 25.86 -38.57 -27.45
N HIS A 10 24.71 -39.14 -27.82
CA HIS A 10 24.17 -40.50 -27.64
C HIS A 10 24.04 -41.25 -26.28
N ARG A 11 22.78 -41.34 -25.82
CA ARG A 11 21.84 -42.49 -25.78
C ARG A 11 22.16 -43.83 -25.03
N ILE A 12 21.25 -44.11 -24.07
CA ILE A 12 20.48 -45.35 -23.76
C ILE A 12 21.16 -46.53 -23.01
N ALA A 13 20.68 -46.84 -21.79
CA ALA A 13 19.85 -48.02 -21.44
C ALA A 13 19.78 -48.27 -19.92
N ALA A 14 18.66 -48.82 -19.47
CA ALA A 14 18.23 -48.97 -18.08
C ALA A 14 18.77 -50.22 -17.35
N ALA A 15 18.76 -50.17 -16.02
CA ALA A 15 18.53 -51.35 -15.18
C ALA A 15 17.86 -50.93 -13.86
N ALA A 16 16.70 -51.53 -13.59
CA ALA A 16 15.94 -51.40 -12.36
C ALA A 16 16.51 -52.34 -11.29
N ALA A 17 16.51 -51.90 -10.03
CA ALA A 17 16.53 -52.79 -8.87
C ALA A 17 15.76 -52.14 -7.71
N LEU A 18 14.80 -52.90 -7.18
CA LEU A 18 13.95 -52.56 -6.05
C LEU A 18 14.78 -52.40 -4.76
N GLY A 19 14.42 -51.42 -3.95
CA GLY A 19 14.82 -51.30 -2.55
C GLY A 19 13.82 -50.44 -1.80
N ALA A 20 12.75 -51.08 -1.29
CA ALA A 20 11.82 -50.44 -0.38
C ALA A 20 12.50 -50.24 0.98
N ALA A 21 12.85 -49.00 1.30
CA ALA A 21 13.14 -48.57 2.66
C ALA A 21 12.17 -47.46 3.00
N LEU A 22 11.16 -47.78 3.83
CA LEU A 22 10.33 -46.79 4.51
C LEU A 22 11.25 -45.95 5.40
N THR A 23 11.63 -44.78 4.93
CA THR A 23 12.13 -43.71 5.77
C THR A 23 10.95 -42.78 6.03
N LEU A 24 10.44 -42.82 7.26
CA LEU A 24 9.59 -41.76 7.80
C LEU A 24 10.45 -40.49 7.86
N ALA A 25 10.43 -39.72 6.77
CA ALA A 25 10.98 -38.38 6.77
C ALA A 25 10.21 -37.56 7.82
N PRO A 26 10.89 -36.80 8.69
CA PRO A 26 10.19 -35.86 9.56
C PRO A 26 9.44 -34.89 8.64
N ALA A 27 8.17 -34.66 8.92
CA ALA A 27 7.39 -33.60 8.30
C ALA A 27 8.05 -32.25 8.63
N HIS A 28 9.07 -31.88 7.84
CA HIS A 28 9.49 -30.51 7.70
C HIS A 28 8.26 -29.80 7.16
N ALA A 29 7.68 -28.93 7.97
CA ALA A 29 6.64 -28.02 7.52
C ALA A 29 7.13 -27.39 6.21
N ALA A 30 6.56 -27.81 5.09
CA ALA A 30 6.87 -27.21 3.81
C ALA A 30 6.61 -25.72 3.96
N GLY A 31 7.61 -24.89 3.64
CA GLY A 31 7.41 -23.44 3.61
C GLY A 31 6.20 -23.09 2.74
N PRO A 32 5.62 -21.89 2.92
CA PRO A 32 4.45 -21.50 2.14
C PRO A 32 4.74 -21.62 0.64
N ALA A 33 3.74 -22.06 -0.13
CA ALA A 33 3.85 -22.17 -1.58
C ALA A 33 4.24 -20.80 -2.18
N PRO A 34 5.03 -20.78 -3.27
CA PRO A 34 5.33 -19.54 -3.97
C PRO A 34 4.05 -18.81 -4.39
N LEU A 35 4.04 -17.48 -4.27
CA LEU A 35 2.93 -16.68 -4.74
C LEU A 35 2.77 -16.83 -6.26
N PRO A 36 1.54 -16.94 -6.77
CA PRO A 36 1.31 -16.89 -8.21
C PRO A 36 1.67 -15.51 -8.76
N THR A 37 2.01 -15.44 -10.05
CA THR A 37 2.10 -14.16 -10.77
C THR A 37 0.67 -13.70 -11.08
N PRO A 38 0.17 -12.62 -10.48
CA PRO A 38 -1.18 -12.14 -10.76
C PRO A 38 -1.25 -11.60 -12.19
N THR A 39 -2.33 -11.92 -12.89
CA THR A 39 -2.62 -11.41 -14.24
C THR A 39 -3.71 -10.34 -14.23
N GLY A 40 -4.42 -10.19 -13.11
CA GLY A 40 -5.64 -9.39 -13.03
C GLY A 40 -6.89 -10.12 -13.48
N ASP A 41 -6.84 -11.46 -13.57
CA ASP A 41 -8.01 -12.25 -13.89
C ASP A 41 -9.11 -12.05 -12.83
N MET A 42 -10.25 -11.55 -13.30
CA MET A 42 -11.42 -11.22 -12.49
C MET A 42 -12.53 -12.27 -12.60
N SER A 43 -12.31 -13.40 -13.25
CA SER A 43 -13.34 -14.43 -13.35
C SER A 43 -13.54 -15.16 -12.02
N LEU A 44 -14.79 -15.23 -11.58
CA LEU A 44 -15.17 -15.89 -10.33
C LEU A 44 -15.08 -17.41 -10.52
N SER A 45 -14.27 -18.09 -9.70
CA SER A 45 -14.14 -19.54 -9.72
C SER A 45 -15.17 -20.21 -8.81
N PRO A 46 -16.19 -20.93 -9.34
CA PRO A 46 -17.19 -21.60 -8.51
C PRO A 46 -16.61 -22.80 -7.74
N ALA A 47 -15.52 -23.38 -8.25
CA ALA A 47 -14.82 -24.52 -7.63
C ALA A 47 -13.97 -24.11 -6.41
N GLY A 48 -13.76 -22.80 -6.20
CA GLY A 48 -12.98 -22.25 -5.11
C GLY A 48 -11.86 -21.33 -5.60
N PRO A 49 -11.33 -20.47 -4.72
CA PRO A 49 -10.39 -19.43 -5.11
C PRO A 49 -9.00 -19.95 -5.51
N ASP A 50 -8.63 -21.16 -5.09
CA ASP A 50 -7.37 -21.82 -5.45
C ASP A 50 -7.33 -22.32 -6.90
N VAL A 51 -8.50 -22.50 -7.52
CA VAL A 51 -8.60 -23.01 -8.89
C VAL A 51 -8.64 -21.83 -9.83
N ALA A 52 -7.59 -21.68 -10.65
CA ALA A 52 -7.62 -20.74 -11.75
C ALA A 52 -8.75 -21.16 -12.71
N PRO A 53 -9.71 -20.28 -13.01
CA PRO A 53 -10.75 -20.56 -13.99
C PRO A 53 -10.14 -20.88 -15.35
N PRO A 54 -10.80 -21.70 -16.19
CA PRO A 54 -10.33 -22.00 -17.53
C PRO A 54 -10.07 -20.70 -18.27
N ALA A 55 -8.94 -20.60 -19.00
CA ALA A 55 -8.60 -19.42 -19.78
C ALA A 55 -9.81 -19.05 -20.66
N ALA A 56 -10.43 -17.90 -20.38
CA ALA A 56 -11.51 -17.40 -21.20
C ALA A 56 -10.97 -17.25 -22.63
N SER A 57 -11.67 -17.81 -23.62
CA SER A 57 -11.32 -17.60 -25.02
C SER A 57 -11.27 -16.09 -25.26
N THR A 58 -10.09 -15.56 -25.56
CA THR A 58 -9.90 -14.15 -25.88
C THR A 58 -10.68 -13.85 -27.15
N ALA A 59 -11.90 -13.32 -27.03
CA ALA A 59 -12.56 -12.69 -28.16
C ALA A 59 -11.72 -11.44 -28.51
N PRO A 60 -11.17 -11.35 -29.73
CA PRO A 60 -10.42 -10.17 -30.14
C PRO A 60 -11.41 -9.02 -30.33
N GLY A 61 -11.29 -7.99 -29.50
CA GLY A 61 -12.12 -6.78 -29.59
C GLY A 61 -12.82 -6.43 -28.27
N MET A 62 -12.06 -6.04 -27.24
CA MET A 62 -12.63 -5.27 -26.13
C MET A 62 -12.61 -3.80 -26.53
N THR A 63 -13.75 -3.27 -26.93
CA THR A 63 -14.04 -1.84 -26.83
C THR A 63 -13.88 -1.39 -25.37
N PRO A 64 -13.45 -0.14 -25.09
CA PRO A 64 -13.41 0.39 -23.74
C PRO A 64 -14.79 0.20 -23.09
N ARG A 65 -14.88 -0.64 -22.05
CA ARG A 65 -16.15 -0.83 -21.36
C ARG A 65 -16.37 0.40 -20.49
N THR A 66 -17.50 1.07 -20.68
CA THR A 66 -17.95 2.13 -19.76
C THR A 66 -17.97 1.58 -18.33
N ALA A 67 -17.47 2.36 -17.37
CA ALA A 67 -17.52 2.02 -15.95
C ALA A 67 -18.96 1.72 -15.52
N ARG A 68 -19.20 0.54 -14.94
CA ARG A 68 -20.54 0.06 -14.55
C ARG A 68 -20.48 -0.72 -13.25
N ARG A 69 -21.49 -0.53 -12.40
CA ARG A 69 -21.79 -1.44 -11.29
C ARG A 69 -22.07 -2.83 -11.88
N GLY A 70 -21.34 -3.84 -11.42
CA GLY A 70 -21.61 -5.24 -11.75
C GLY A 70 -22.92 -5.72 -11.11
N SER A 71 -23.41 -6.87 -11.56
CA SER A 71 -24.51 -7.55 -10.86
C SER A 71 -24.07 -7.96 -9.45
N ASP A 72 -25.04 -8.05 -8.54
CA ASP A 72 -24.79 -8.62 -7.22
C ASP A 72 -24.25 -10.05 -7.35
N THR A 73 -23.23 -10.34 -6.56
CA THR A 73 -22.40 -11.54 -6.64
C THR A 73 -21.70 -11.77 -5.31
N TYR A 74 -20.67 -12.60 -5.30
CA TYR A 74 -19.71 -12.70 -4.23
C TYR A 74 -18.27 -12.70 -4.76
N THR A 75 -17.33 -12.49 -3.86
CA THR A 75 -15.90 -12.73 -4.07
C THR A 75 -15.33 -13.52 -2.90
N TYR A 76 -14.09 -13.99 -3.02
CA TYR A 76 -13.36 -14.61 -1.93
C TYR A 76 -12.44 -13.59 -1.25
N LEU A 77 -11.90 -13.96 -0.09
CA LEU A 77 -11.08 -13.08 0.74
C LEU A 77 -9.69 -13.71 0.95
N ARG A 78 -8.63 -12.96 0.62
CA ARG A 78 -7.24 -13.29 0.95
C ARG A 78 -6.84 -12.63 2.25
N CYS A 79 -6.23 -13.42 3.12
CA CYS A 79 -5.74 -13.04 4.43
C CYS A 79 -4.21 -13.02 4.40
N TRP A 80 -3.63 -11.85 4.13
CA TRP A 80 -2.19 -11.69 4.03
C TRP A 80 -1.55 -11.64 5.41
N TYR A 81 -0.39 -12.28 5.56
CA TYR A 81 0.37 -12.34 6.80
C TYR A 81 1.87 -12.45 6.52
N ARG A 82 2.68 -12.06 7.49
CA ARG A 82 4.14 -12.26 7.43
C ARG A 82 4.50 -13.72 7.63
N ILE A 83 5.40 -14.25 6.80
CA ILE A 83 5.81 -15.65 6.84
C ILE A 83 6.66 -15.95 8.07
N ASP A 84 7.65 -15.12 8.36
CA ASP A 84 8.62 -15.32 9.44
C ASP A 84 8.37 -14.33 10.59
N ALA A 85 8.57 -14.75 11.83
CA ALA A 85 8.46 -13.85 12.98
C ALA A 85 9.66 -12.88 13.09
N ASP A 86 10.78 -13.18 12.41
CA ASP A 86 11.95 -12.32 12.32
C ASP A 86 11.59 -11.00 11.60
N PRO A 87 11.71 -9.84 12.29
CA PRO A 87 11.37 -8.55 11.71
C PRO A 87 12.29 -8.15 10.54
N LEU A 88 13.46 -8.78 10.39
CA LEU A 88 14.38 -8.60 9.26
C LEU A 88 13.92 -9.31 7.99
N LYS A 89 12.90 -10.18 8.08
CA LYS A 89 12.35 -10.94 6.94
C LYS A 89 10.92 -10.46 6.66
N PRO A 90 10.73 -9.43 5.83
CA PRO A 90 9.41 -8.84 5.57
C PRO A 90 8.52 -9.63 4.62
N ALA A 91 9.02 -10.75 4.10
CA ALA A 91 8.28 -11.62 3.21
C ALA A 91 6.90 -11.99 3.78
N ALA A 92 5.89 -11.85 2.93
CA ALA A 92 4.50 -12.08 3.25
C ALA A 92 3.87 -13.03 2.23
N THR A 93 2.86 -13.75 2.67
CA THR A 93 2.00 -14.59 1.82
C THR A 93 0.56 -14.45 2.29
N TYR A 94 -0.36 -15.20 1.70
CA TYR A 94 -1.75 -15.20 2.13
C TYR A 94 -2.33 -16.60 2.28
N GLU A 95 -3.40 -16.67 3.07
CA GLU A 95 -4.33 -17.80 3.08
C GLU A 95 -5.69 -17.33 2.58
N TRP A 96 -6.43 -18.21 1.92
CA TRP A 96 -7.83 -17.93 1.62
C TRP A 96 -8.69 -18.13 2.85
N ALA A 97 -9.54 -17.14 3.12
CA ALA A 97 -10.46 -17.14 4.24
C ALA A 97 -11.40 -18.35 4.21
N ARG A 98 -11.64 -18.94 5.38
CA ARG A 98 -12.62 -20.01 5.58
C ARG A 98 -13.80 -19.52 6.39
N ASP A 99 -14.99 -19.99 6.05
CA ASP A 99 -16.19 -19.79 6.84
C ASP A 99 -15.99 -20.45 8.23
N PRO A 100 -16.06 -19.69 9.33
CA PRO A 100 -15.88 -20.23 10.67
C PRO A 100 -16.91 -21.29 11.07
N ALA A 101 -18.10 -21.31 10.47
CA ALA A 101 -19.19 -22.22 10.81
C ALA A 101 -19.13 -23.54 10.01
N GLY A 102 -18.77 -23.47 8.72
CA GLY A 102 -18.84 -24.60 7.79
C GLY A 102 -17.49 -25.13 7.28
N GLY A 103 -16.40 -24.37 7.43
CA GLY A 103 -15.09 -24.72 6.87
C GLY A 103 -14.97 -24.56 5.34
N ASP A 104 -16.06 -24.22 4.66
CA ASP A 104 -16.07 -23.82 3.24
C ASP A 104 -15.29 -22.52 3.02
N TRP A 105 -15.07 -22.16 1.76
CA TRP A 105 -14.47 -20.86 1.42
C TRP A 105 -15.36 -19.71 1.87
N TYR A 106 -14.79 -18.75 2.60
CA TYR A 106 -15.54 -17.56 2.98
C TYR A 106 -15.85 -16.70 1.75
N ARG A 107 -17.11 -16.31 1.62
CA ARG A 107 -17.62 -15.51 0.51
C ARG A 107 -18.07 -14.16 1.01
N VAL A 108 -17.54 -13.09 0.43
CA VAL A 108 -17.99 -11.72 0.66
C VAL A 108 -19.06 -11.40 -0.36
N SER A 109 -20.31 -11.27 0.06
CA SER A 109 -21.42 -10.86 -0.81
C SER A 109 -21.35 -9.36 -1.13
N GLY A 110 -21.67 -8.98 -2.36
CA GLY A 110 -21.55 -7.60 -2.79
C GLY A 110 -21.51 -7.47 -4.31
N TYR A 111 -20.90 -6.40 -4.80
CA TYR A 111 -20.73 -6.17 -6.24
C TYR A 111 -19.38 -5.53 -6.56
N TRP A 112 -18.90 -5.81 -7.77
CA TRP A 112 -17.70 -5.18 -8.31
C TRP A 112 -18.03 -3.84 -8.96
N TRP A 113 -17.10 -2.91 -8.86
CA TRP A 113 -17.01 -1.79 -9.79
C TRP A 113 -15.59 -1.63 -10.31
N ALA A 114 -15.50 -1.30 -11.59
CA ALA A 114 -14.28 -1.13 -12.37
C ALA A 114 -14.36 0.21 -13.09
N ASP A 115 -13.25 0.95 -13.15
CA ASP A 115 -13.12 2.20 -13.92
C ASP A 115 -13.19 1.98 -15.44
N GLY A 116 -13.27 0.71 -15.89
CA GLY A 116 -13.45 0.32 -17.28
C GLY A 116 -12.19 0.35 -18.13
N ILE A 117 -11.05 0.78 -17.58
CA ILE A 117 -9.80 0.99 -18.32
C ILE A 117 -8.67 0.08 -17.82
N THR A 118 -8.57 -0.17 -16.51
CA THR A 118 -7.47 -1.00 -15.97
C THR A 118 -7.93 -2.06 -14.97
N GLN A 119 -7.66 -3.34 -15.26
CA GLN A 119 -8.09 -4.49 -14.44
C GLN A 119 -7.51 -4.51 -13.01
N TRP A 120 -6.45 -3.75 -12.74
CA TRP A 120 -5.87 -3.60 -11.40
C TRP A 120 -6.59 -2.55 -10.54
N LYS A 121 -7.42 -1.70 -11.15
CA LYS A 121 -8.29 -0.74 -10.46
C LYS A 121 -9.71 -1.28 -10.39
N ASN A 122 -9.94 -2.19 -9.45
CA ASN A 122 -11.29 -2.59 -9.06
C ASN A 122 -11.48 -2.44 -7.55
N MET A 123 -12.72 -2.21 -7.14
CA MET A 123 -13.13 -2.23 -5.74
C MET A 123 -14.38 -3.09 -5.60
N PHE A 124 -14.41 -3.89 -4.53
CA PHE A 124 -15.58 -4.71 -4.20
C PHE A 124 -16.39 -4.03 -3.12
N TYR A 125 -17.66 -3.76 -3.38
CA TYR A 125 -18.56 -3.08 -2.45
C TYR A 125 -19.40 -4.11 -1.72
N SER A 126 -19.36 -4.08 -0.40
CA SER A 126 -20.06 -5.05 0.46
C SER A 126 -20.62 -4.37 1.70
N THR A 127 -21.66 -4.95 2.28
CA THR A 127 -22.13 -4.58 3.62
C THR A 127 -21.26 -5.19 4.74
N ALA A 128 -20.32 -6.09 4.41
CA ALA A 128 -19.38 -6.63 5.36
C ALA A 128 -18.49 -5.52 5.94
N THR A 129 -18.38 -5.47 7.27
CA THR A 129 -17.52 -4.49 7.96
C THR A 129 -16.06 -4.92 7.90
N GLN A 130 -15.15 -3.95 7.92
CA GLN A 130 -13.70 -4.22 7.94
C GLN A 130 -13.31 -5.11 9.14
N ASP A 131 -13.92 -4.89 10.31
CA ASP A 131 -13.70 -5.73 11.49
C ASP A 131 -14.12 -7.18 11.28
N THR A 132 -15.24 -7.41 10.60
CA THR A 132 -15.72 -8.76 10.25
C THR A 132 -14.73 -9.45 9.32
N LEU A 133 -14.28 -8.76 8.27
CA LEU A 133 -13.31 -9.30 7.31
C LEU A 133 -11.98 -9.65 8.02
N ALA A 134 -11.51 -8.75 8.88
CA ALA A 134 -10.29 -8.97 9.65
C ALA A 134 -10.44 -10.11 10.66
N ASP A 135 -11.59 -10.25 11.32
CA ASP A 135 -11.88 -11.33 12.26
C ASP A 135 -11.90 -12.70 11.58
N VAL A 136 -12.58 -12.81 10.43
CA VAL A 136 -12.58 -14.03 9.61
C VAL A 136 -11.16 -14.42 9.22
N CYS A 137 -10.35 -13.44 8.80
CA CYS A 137 -8.95 -13.70 8.48
C CYS A 137 -8.12 -14.15 9.68
N ARG A 138 -8.25 -13.47 10.84
CA ARG A 138 -7.54 -13.89 12.06
C ARG A 138 -7.92 -15.30 12.49
N LYS A 139 -9.21 -15.65 12.44
CA LYS A 139 -9.70 -17.00 12.73
C LYS A 139 -9.14 -18.04 11.75
N THR A 140 -9.11 -17.71 10.45
CA THR A 140 -8.53 -18.58 9.41
C THR A 140 -7.05 -18.86 9.69
N LEU A 141 -6.25 -17.82 9.97
CA LEU A 141 -4.83 -17.95 10.27
C LEU A 141 -4.60 -18.75 11.56
N ALA A 142 -5.37 -18.45 12.62
CA ALA A 142 -5.28 -19.16 13.89
C ALA A 142 -5.62 -20.64 13.77
N ALA A 143 -6.65 -21.01 13.00
CA ALA A 143 -7.02 -22.40 12.73
C ALA A 143 -5.90 -23.19 12.01
N LYS A 144 -5.03 -22.49 11.26
CA LYS A 144 -3.84 -23.05 10.62
C LYS A 144 -2.58 -23.00 11.50
N GLY A 145 -2.68 -22.54 12.74
CA GLY A 145 -1.55 -22.39 13.66
C GLY A 145 -0.61 -21.22 13.31
N ILE A 146 -1.02 -20.34 12.39
CA ILE A 146 -0.23 -19.16 12.00
C ILE A 146 -0.41 -18.08 13.08
N LYS A 147 0.70 -17.70 13.71
CA LYS A 147 0.72 -16.72 14.81
C LYS A 147 1.03 -15.29 14.35
N SER A 148 1.42 -15.11 13.10
CA SER A 148 1.72 -13.80 12.54
C SER A 148 0.50 -12.89 12.54
N ALA A 149 0.71 -11.60 12.77
CA ALA A 149 -0.35 -10.61 12.65
C ALA A 149 -0.90 -10.56 11.21
N LEU A 150 -2.20 -10.29 11.11
CA LEU A 150 -2.87 -10.02 9.83
C LEU A 150 -2.29 -8.73 9.23
N THR A 151 -1.78 -8.81 8.01
CA THR A 151 -1.30 -7.65 7.24
C THR A 151 -2.48 -6.94 6.58
N GLN A 152 -3.34 -7.67 5.86
CA GLN A 152 -4.51 -7.11 5.19
C GLN A 152 -5.50 -8.21 4.79
N ALA A 153 -6.77 -7.84 4.69
CA ALA A 153 -7.84 -8.65 4.15
C ALA A 153 -8.32 -8.03 2.83
N VAL A 154 -8.17 -8.75 1.71
CA VAL A 154 -8.43 -8.20 0.36
C VAL A 154 -9.29 -9.15 -0.46
N ALA A 155 -10.18 -8.59 -1.29
CA ALA A 155 -11.00 -9.36 -2.19
C ALA A 155 -10.19 -9.91 -3.36
N ALA A 156 -10.53 -11.12 -3.80
CA ALA A 156 -10.01 -11.73 -5.00
C ALA A 156 -10.94 -12.87 -5.47
N ASN A 157 -11.13 -12.99 -6.78
CA ASN A 157 -12.02 -14.00 -7.35
C ASN A 157 -11.34 -15.36 -7.56
N ASN A 158 -10.03 -15.35 -7.74
CA ASN A 158 -9.19 -16.54 -7.91
C ASN A 158 -7.71 -16.23 -7.58
N ALA A 159 -6.82 -17.21 -7.68
CA ALA A 159 -5.38 -17.07 -7.43
C ALA A 159 -4.64 -16.05 -8.33
N LEU A 160 -5.14 -15.79 -9.54
CA LEU A 160 -4.53 -14.86 -10.51
C LEU A 160 -5.08 -13.43 -10.43
N SER A 161 -6.13 -13.20 -9.63
CA SER A 161 -6.65 -11.86 -9.32
C SER A 161 -5.60 -10.99 -8.63
N PHE A 162 -5.65 -9.67 -8.82
CA PHE A 162 -4.92 -8.75 -7.96
C PHE A 162 -5.52 -8.70 -6.55
N ASN A 163 -4.90 -7.92 -5.66
CA ASN A 163 -5.46 -7.64 -4.33
C ASN A 163 -6.43 -6.47 -4.44
N TYR A 164 -7.73 -6.71 -4.23
CA TYR A 164 -8.72 -5.64 -4.36
C TYR A 164 -9.26 -5.19 -3.00
N THR A 165 -9.45 -3.88 -2.87
CA THR A 165 -10.05 -3.28 -1.68
C THR A 165 -11.51 -3.71 -1.55
N VAL A 166 -11.93 -4.07 -0.34
CA VAL A 166 -13.35 -4.23 -0.01
C VAL A 166 -13.84 -2.94 0.62
N TRP A 167 -14.69 -2.20 -0.08
CA TRP A 167 -15.39 -1.03 0.45
C TRP A 167 -16.60 -1.47 1.27
N THR A 168 -16.65 -1.06 2.53
CA THR A 168 -17.84 -1.26 3.38
C THR A 168 -18.85 -0.16 3.03
N ILE A 169 -20.01 -0.55 2.50
CA ILE A 169 -21.11 0.33 2.16
C ILE A 169 -21.64 0.98 3.46
N ASP A 170 -21.83 2.30 3.43
CA ASP A 170 -22.32 3.04 4.58
C ASP A 170 -23.82 2.77 4.79
N SER A 171 -24.31 2.90 6.02
CA SER A 171 -25.74 2.80 6.31
C SER A 171 -26.51 3.99 5.70
N ALA A 172 -27.75 3.79 5.24
CA ALA A 172 -28.62 4.91 4.87
C ALA A 172 -28.88 5.88 6.04
N GLN A 173 -28.87 5.35 7.27
CA GLN A 173 -28.96 6.13 8.51
C GLN A 173 -27.57 6.45 9.03
N GLN A 174 -27.13 7.70 8.80
CA GLN A 174 -25.84 8.22 9.22
C GLN A 174 -26.00 9.55 9.95
N ASP A 175 -25.24 9.70 11.04
CA ASP A 175 -24.95 11.00 11.64
C ASP A 175 -23.80 11.70 10.89
N ALA A 176 -23.28 12.81 11.45
CA ALA A 176 -22.21 13.62 10.87
C ALA A 176 -20.79 13.25 11.37
N ARG A 177 -20.64 12.14 12.09
CA ARG A 177 -19.34 11.67 12.61
C ARG A 177 -18.50 11.09 11.49
N VAL A 178 -17.19 11.20 11.67
CA VAL A 178 -16.24 10.55 10.78
C VAL A 178 -16.37 9.03 10.91
N ASN A 179 -16.54 8.34 9.78
CA ASN A 179 -16.74 6.89 9.73
C ASN A 179 -15.70 6.16 8.87
N LYS A 180 -14.77 6.88 8.23
CA LYS A 180 -13.64 6.30 7.49
C LYS A 180 -12.48 7.28 7.32
N LEU A 181 -11.30 6.72 7.10
CA LEU A 181 -10.07 7.41 6.72
C LEU A 181 -9.74 7.10 5.25
N ILE A 182 -9.57 8.13 4.43
CA ILE A 182 -9.09 8.01 3.05
C ILE A 182 -7.76 8.73 2.92
N VAL A 183 -6.73 8.04 2.41
CA VAL A 183 -5.39 8.62 2.24
C VAL A 183 -5.02 8.70 0.77
N PHE A 184 -4.50 9.86 0.38
CA PHE A 184 -3.88 10.13 -0.91
C PHE A 184 -2.40 10.47 -0.72
N GLY A 185 -1.57 10.09 -1.68
CA GLY A 185 -0.14 10.29 -1.53
C GLY A 185 0.72 9.43 -2.44
N ASP A 186 1.92 9.14 -1.95
CA ASP A 186 2.93 8.40 -2.67
C ASP A 186 3.37 7.11 -1.93
N SER A 187 4.63 6.69 -2.10
CA SER A 187 5.19 5.47 -1.50
C SER A 187 5.20 5.48 0.03
N LEU A 188 5.17 6.65 0.67
CA LEU A 188 5.08 6.75 2.13
C LEU A 188 3.72 6.30 2.68
N SER A 189 2.72 6.20 1.81
CA SER A 189 1.34 5.84 2.18
C SER A 189 0.78 4.66 1.38
N ASP A 190 1.39 4.27 0.25
CA ASP A 190 0.93 3.14 -0.57
C ASP A 190 1.02 1.80 0.18
N THR A 191 -0.05 1.02 0.10
CA THR A 191 -0.18 -0.30 0.70
C THR A 191 -0.24 -1.44 -0.30
N GLN A 192 -0.61 -1.16 -1.56
CA GLN A 192 -0.76 -2.19 -2.59
C GLN A 192 -0.96 -1.69 -4.02
N ASN A 193 -1.18 -0.40 -4.27
CA ASN A 193 -1.58 0.11 -5.58
C ASN A 193 -0.46 -0.04 -6.60
N MET A 194 0.77 0.38 -6.27
CA MET A 194 1.94 0.14 -7.11
C MET A 194 2.28 -1.36 -7.19
N TYR A 195 2.04 -2.10 -6.11
CA TYR A 195 2.25 -3.55 -6.09
C TYR A 195 1.35 -4.26 -7.10
N ASN A 196 0.05 -3.94 -7.15
CA ASN A 196 -0.85 -4.47 -8.17
C ASN A 196 -0.48 -3.99 -9.57
N ALA A 197 -0.21 -2.69 -9.75
CA ALA A 197 0.15 -2.12 -11.06
C ALA A 197 1.41 -2.75 -11.67
N SER A 198 2.33 -3.23 -10.81
CA SER A 198 3.57 -3.90 -11.22
C SER A 198 3.47 -5.42 -11.29
N GLN A 199 2.28 -6.01 -11.17
CA GLN A 199 2.09 -7.46 -11.06
C GLN A 199 2.88 -8.09 -9.91
N TRP A 200 2.83 -7.45 -8.75
CA TRP A 200 3.48 -7.86 -7.50
C TRP A 200 5.02 -7.88 -7.56
N LYS A 201 5.60 -7.09 -8.47
CA LYS A 201 7.06 -6.99 -8.65
C LYS A 201 7.68 -5.80 -7.92
N LEU A 202 6.91 -4.75 -7.66
CA LEU A 202 7.40 -3.50 -7.09
C LEU A 202 6.53 -3.01 -5.92
N PRO A 203 7.10 -2.83 -4.72
CA PRO A 203 8.44 -3.23 -4.33
C PRO A 203 8.58 -4.77 -4.24
N ASN A 204 9.81 -5.28 -4.28
CA ASN A 204 10.10 -6.71 -4.24
C ASN A 204 9.62 -7.32 -2.92
N GLY A 205 8.69 -8.28 -2.98
CA GLY A 205 8.03 -8.84 -1.80
C GLY A 205 8.92 -9.63 -0.83
N THR A 206 10.19 -9.89 -1.18
CA THR A 206 11.14 -10.54 -0.25
C THR A 206 11.79 -9.56 0.72
N SER A 207 11.95 -8.30 0.29
CA SER A 207 12.65 -7.25 1.05
C SER A 207 11.75 -6.09 1.46
N TRP A 208 10.53 -6.01 0.93
CA TRP A 208 9.52 -5.06 1.32
C TRP A 208 8.22 -5.79 1.63
N HIS A 209 7.49 -5.31 2.64
CA HIS A 209 6.38 -6.06 3.20
C HIS A 209 5.11 -5.90 2.36
N ALA A 210 4.69 -6.97 1.67
CA ALA A 210 3.37 -7.06 1.03
C ALA A 210 2.97 -5.81 0.21
N GLY A 211 3.90 -5.24 -0.55
CA GLY A 211 3.67 -4.06 -1.39
C GLY A 211 3.87 -2.70 -0.73
N ARG A 212 4.13 -2.62 0.57
CA ARG A 212 4.49 -1.37 1.27
C ARG A 212 5.95 -1.04 0.98
N PHE A 213 6.28 0.23 0.80
CA PHE A 213 7.68 0.70 0.75
C PHE A 213 8.29 0.79 2.15
N SER A 214 8.18 -0.29 2.93
CA SER A 214 8.73 -0.44 4.26
C SER A 214 8.85 -1.93 4.62
N ASN A 215 9.40 -2.24 5.79
CA ASN A 215 9.42 -3.60 6.33
C ASN A 215 8.16 -3.98 7.10
N GLY A 216 7.03 -3.26 6.95
CA GLY A 216 5.77 -3.52 7.65
C GLY A 216 4.69 -2.52 7.25
N PRO A 217 3.61 -2.40 8.03
CA PRO A 217 2.57 -1.39 7.80
C PRO A 217 3.11 0.04 7.77
N VAL A 218 2.44 0.91 7.01
CA VAL A 218 2.75 2.34 6.93
C VAL A 218 1.93 3.17 7.94
N TRP A 219 2.27 4.45 8.09
CA TRP A 219 1.70 5.34 9.11
C TRP A 219 0.17 5.42 9.04
N ALA A 220 -0.40 5.40 7.84
CA ALA A 220 -1.83 5.47 7.60
C ALA A 220 -2.58 4.27 8.18
N GLU A 221 -1.99 3.07 8.10
CA GLU A 221 -2.56 1.84 8.66
C GLU A 221 -2.57 1.90 10.19
N TYR A 222 -1.47 2.35 10.80
CA TYR A 222 -1.40 2.56 12.25
C TYR A 222 -2.34 3.67 12.73
N LEU A 223 -2.47 4.76 11.98
CA LEU A 223 -3.39 5.85 12.30
C LEU A 223 -4.83 5.37 12.26
N ALA A 224 -5.22 4.64 11.21
CA ALA A 224 -6.55 4.06 11.09
C ALA A 224 -6.90 3.17 12.29
N ASN A 225 -5.97 2.30 12.69
CA ASN A 225 -6.13 1.45 13.86
C ASN A 225 -6.25 2.26 15.16
N ALA A 226 -5.42 3.29 15.35
CA ALA A 226 -5.48 4.17 16.51
C ALA A 226 -6.81 4.94 16.59
N LEU A 227 -7.37 5.34 15.44
CA LEU A 227 -8.65 6.05 15.36
C LEU A 227 -9.86 5.10 15.32
N ARG A 228 -9.65 3.79 15.16
CA ARG A 228 -10.69 2.78 14.92
C ARG A 228 -11.59 3.11 13.73
N LEU A 229 -10.96 3.54 12.63
CA LEU A 229 -11.64 3.87 11.39
C LEU A 229 -11.31 2.85 10.29
N PRO A 230 -12.30 2.41 9.50
CA PRO A 230 -12.06 1.81 8.18
C PRO A 230 -11.08 2.66 7.37
N PHE A 231 -10.10 2.02 6.74
CA PHE A 231 -9.05 2.67 5.97
C PHE A 231 -9.11 2.30 4.50
N TYR A 232 -9.07 3.32 3.64
CA TYR A 232 -9.00 3.17 2.19
C TYR A 232 -7.87 4.02 1.63
N ASN A 233 -7.13 3.47 0.68
CA ASN A 233 -5.89 4.05 0.21
C ASN A 233 -5.89 4.26 -1.30
N TRP A 234 -5.66 5.51 -1.70
CA TRP A 234 -5.46 5.89 -3.09
C TRP A 234 -4.01 6.27 -3.39
N ALA A 235 -3.12 6.29 -2.38
CA ALA A 235 -1.71 6.57 -2.59
C ALA A 235 -1.05 5.54 -3.52
N ILE A 236 -0.13 5.98 -4.38
CA ILE A 236 0.58 5.12 -5.34
C ILE A 236 2.08 5.37 -5.20
N GLY A 237 2.86 4.31 -5.00
CA GLY A 237 4.32 4.39 -4.95
C GLY A 237 4.90 5.12 -6.17
N GLY A 238 5.75 6.12 -5.95
CA GLY A 238 6.28 6.93 -7.05
C GLY A 238 5.28 7.93 -7.66
N ALA A 239 4.10 8.15 -7.09
CA ALA A 239 3.23 9.21 -7.57
C ALA A 239 3.90 10.58 -7.40
N ALA A 240 3.78 11.41 -8.44
CA ALA A 240 4.00 12.84 -8.35
C ALA A 240 2.72 13.55 -7.89
N THR A 241 2.82 14.84 -7.56
CA THR A 241 1.66 15.67 -7.16
C THR A 241 0.69 15.98 -8.30
N ASP A 242 1.12 15.84 -9.55
CA ASP A 242 0.27 15.78 -10.73
C ASP A 242 0.69 14.60 -11.63
N GLN A 243 0.18 14.48 -12.86
CA GLN A 243 0.64 13.43 -13.78
C GLN A 243 2.11 13.60 -14.18
N HIS A 244 2.92 12.58 -13.85
CA HIS A 244 4.27 12.44 -14.38
C HIS A 244 4.50 11.01 -14.88
N LEU A 245 4.97 10.87 -16.11
CA LEU A 245 5.19 9.58 -16.77
C LEU A 245 3.90 8.71 -16.80
N VAL A 246 4.03 7.42 -16.46
CA VAL A 246 2.95 6.42 -16.54
C VAL A 246 2.21 6.25 -15.19
N VAL A 247 2.78 6.76 -14.08
CA VAL A 247 2.20 6.61 -12.75
C VAL A 247 1.17 7.72 -12.51
N PRO A 248 -0.08 7.39 -12.12
CA PRO A 248 -1.08 8.40 -11.81
C PRO A 248 -0.62 9.27 -10.63
N GLY A 249 -0.68 10.60 -10.80
CA GLY A 249 -0.35 11.55 -9.76
C GLY A 249 -1.51 11.82 -8.81
N LEU A 250 -1.29 12.68 -7.81
CA LEU A 250 -2.27 13.01 -6.77
C LEU A 250 -3.61 13.51 -7.35
N VAL A 251 -3.58 14.36 -8.39
CA VAL A 251 -4.81 14.83 -9.06
C VAL A 251 -5.61 13.65 -9.62
N GLN A 252 -4.96 12.69 -10.29
CA GLN A 252 -5.61 11.49 -10.83
C GLN A 252 -6.11 10.55 -9.74
N GLN A 253 -5.43 10.50 -8.59
CA GLN A 253 -5.91 9.73 -7.44
C GLN A 253 -7.25 10.27 -6.93
N ILE A 254 -7.40 11.59 -6.85
CA ILE A 254 -8.64 12.24 -6.39
C ILE A 254 -9.76 12.11 -7.43
N ASP A 255 -9.44 12.29 -8.71
CA ASP A 255 -10.41 12.09 -9.79
C ASP A 255 -10.91 10.63 -9.80
N SER A 256 -10.00 9.67 -9.60
CA SER A 256 -10.36 8.26 -9.44
C SER A 256 -11.25 8.03 -8.22
N TRP A 257 -10.88 8.56 -7.04
CA TRP A 257 -11.71 8.45 -5.84
C TRP A 257 -13.12 8.97 -6.10
N ARG A 258 -13.26 10.15 -6.73
CA ARG A 258 -14.56 10.73 -7.05
C ARG A 258 -15.42 9.77 -7.89
N GLU A 259 -14.82 9.15 -8.90
CA GLU A 259 -15.50 8.18 -9.76
C GLU A 259 -15.99 6.94 -9.00
N TYR A 260 -15.16 6.38 -8.13
CA TYR A 260 -15.55 5.26 -7.25
C TYR A 260 -16.67 5.68 -6.28
N MET A 261 -16.62 6.90 -5.76
CA MET A 261 -17.56 7.37 -4.74
C MET A 261 -18.93 7.74 -5.28
N GLU A 262 -19.06 8.11 -6.57
CA GLU A 262 -20.36 8.22 -7.24
C GLU A 262 -21.16 6.91 -7.20
N ARG A 263 -20.51 5.79 -6.92
CA ARG A 263 -21.07 4.44 -6.92
C ARG A 263 -21.12 3.79 -5.54
N ALA A 264 -20.69 4.50 -4.51
CA ALA A 264 -20.82 4.11 -3.12
C ALA A 264 -22.20 4.56 -2.61
N PRO A 265 -23.14 3.63 -2.33
CA PRO A 265 -24.44 3.99 -1.79
C PRO A 265 -24.26 4.70 -0.45
N ASP A 266 -25.07 5.73 -0.24
CA ASP A 266 -25.14 6.51 0.99
C ASP A 266 -23.82 7.19 1.40
N TYR A 267 -22.81 7.22 0.54
CA TYR A 267 -21.53 7.82 0.87
C TYR A 267 -21.64 9.33 1.05
N ARG A 268 -21.10 9.82 2.17
CA ARG A 268 -21.04 11.26 2.49
C ARG A 268 -19.57 11.68 2.62
N PRO A 269 -19.01 12.46 1.67
CA PRO A 269 -17.66 13.00 1.78
C PRO A 269 -17.42 13.77 3.09
N GLY A 270 -18.45 14.44 3.63
CA GLY A 270 -18.38 15.12 4.92
C GLY A 270 -18.15 14.20 6.13
N ASN A 271 -18.44 12.90 6.02
CA ASN A 271 -18.20 11.89 7.06
C ASN A 271 -16.84 11.19 6.91
N THR A 272 -15.98 11.70 6.01
CA THR A 272 -14.65 11.12 5.77
C THR A 272 -13.57 12.04 6.31
N LEU A 273 -12.61 11.45 7.01
CA LEU A 273 -11.32 12.10 7.26
C LEU A 273 -10.42 11.82 6.06
N PHE A 274 -10.02 12.87 5.35
CA PHE A 274 -9.04 12.76 4.29
C PHE A 274 -7.64 13.09 4.82
N ALA A 275 -6.62 12.36 4.37
CA ALA A 275 -5.24 12.77 4.56
C ALA A 275 -4.50 12.83 3.23
N VAL A 276 -3.72 13.89 3.04
CA VAL A 276 -2.88 14.11 1.85
C VAL A 276 -1.44 14.21 2.30
N PHE A 277 -0.59 13.30 1.81
CA PHE A 277 0.84 13.29 2.04
C PHE A 277 1.59 12.94 0.76
N ALA A 278 2.07 13.96 0.04
CA ALA A 278 2.65 13.83 -1.30
C ALA A 278 3.74 14.88 -1.54
N GLY A 279 4.47 14.75 -2.64
CA GLY A 279 5.45 15.74 -3.12
C GLY A 279 6.91 15.31 -3.01
N GLY A 280 7.21 14.23 -2.28
CA GLY A 280 8.57 13.73 -2.13
C GLY A 280 9.19 13.34 -3.48
N ASN A 281 8.42 12.64 -4.33
CA ASN A 281 8.91 12.21 -5.64
C ASN A 281 9.14 13.37 -6.61
N ASP A 282 8.31 14.41 -6.56
CA ASP A 282 8.46 15.61 -7.40
C ASP A 282 9.85 16.23 -7.22
N LEU A 283 10.29 16.38 -5.97
CA LEU A 283 11.55 17.02 -5.61
C LEU A 283 12.75 16.06 -5.73
N VAL A 284 12.59 14.78 -5.37
CA VAL A 284 13.72 13.83 -5.32
C VAL A 284 13.98 13.15 -6.67
N ASN A 285 12.92 12.84 -7.42
CA ASN A 285 12.96 11.93 -8.58
C ASN A 285 12.61 12.61 -9.91
N TYR A 286 11.78 13.66 -9.91
CA TYR A 286 11.22 14.22 -11.15
C TYR A 286 11.70 15.63 -11.52
N GLY A 287 12.53 16.25 -10.67
CA GLY A 287 13.13 17.56 -10.96
C GLY A 287 12.11 18.68 -11.11
N ARG A 288 10.95 18.55 -10.46
CA ARG A 288 9.90 19.58 -10.48
C ARG A 288 10.19 20.70 -9.51
N SER A 289 9.70 21.90 -9.84
CA SER A 289 9.83 23.01 -8.90
C SER A 289 8.89 22.83 -7.70
N PRO A 290 9.28 23.35 -6.52
CA PRO A 290 8.39 23.42 -5.35
C PRO A 290 7.04 24.09 -5.66
N GLU A 291 7.05 25.12 -6.51
CA GLU A 291 5.85 25.81 -6.93
C GLU A 291 4.88 24.92 -7.72
N GLN A 292 5.38 24.20 -8.74
CA GLN A 292 4.56 23.29 -9.53
C GLN A 292 3.92 22.22 -8.65
N ALA A 293 4.74 21.60 -7.78
CA ALA A 293 4.26 20.55 -6.91
C ALA A 293 3.24 21.06 -5.88
N ALA A 294 3.49 22.22 -5.27
CA ALA A 294 2.57 22.80 -4.28
C ALA A 294 1.24 23.26 -4.91
N ASN A 295 1.28 23.80 -6.13
CA ASN A 295 0.08 24.16 -6.87
C ASN A 295 -0.78 22.92 -7.19
N ALA A 296 -0.17 21.80 -7.57
CA ALA A 296 -0.90 20.56 -7.81
C ALA A 296 -1.55 19.99 -6.54
N VAL A 297 -0.89 20.12 -5.37
CA VAL A 297 -1.51 19.78 -4.07
C VAL A 297 -2.65 20.75 -3.73
N ARG A 298 -2.49 22.05 -3.95
CA ARG A 298 -3.57 23.02 -3.76
C ARG A 298 -4.80 22.65 -4.60
N ASP A 299 -4.61 22.35 -5.88
CA ASP A 299 -5.70 21.99 -6.79
C ASP A 299 -6.37 20.68 -6.37
N SER A 300 -5.59 19.72 -5.87
CA SER A 300 -6.07 18.47 -5.27
C SER A 300 -6.95 18.72 -4.03
N LEU A 301 -6.50 19.57 -3.11
CA LEU A 301 -7.27 19.96 -1.92
C LEU A 301 -8.55 20.72 -2.28
N ASP A 302 -8.49 21.61 -3.28
CA ASP A 302 -9.67 22.32 -3.79
C ASP A 302 -10.71 21.37 -4.37
N ARG A 303 -10.27 20.35 -5.14
CA ARG A 303 -11.16 19.31 -5.69
C ARG A 303 -11.84 18.49 -4.59
N LEU A 304 -11.11 18.11 -3.54
CA LEU A 304 -11.69 17.41 -2.39
C LEU A 304 -12.76 18.28 -1.71
N ALA A 305 -12.44 19.54 -1.42
CA ALA A 305 -13.38 20.47 -0.79
C ALA A 305 -14.62 20.71 -1.66
N ALA A 306 -14.44 20.94 -2.96
CA ALA A 306 -15.54 21.09 -3.92
C ALA A 306 -16.39 19.83 -4.05
N ALA A 307 -15.82 18.65 -3.82
CA ALA A 307 -16.54 17.37 -3.77
C ALA A 307 -17.22 17.11 -2.40
N GLY A 308 -17.20 18.07 -1.47
CA GLY A 308 -17.90 17.98 -0.18
C GLY A 308 -17.06 17.45 0.96
N ALA A 309 -15.74 17.31 0.81
CA ALA A 309 -14.86 17.00 1.92
C ALA A 309 -14.86 18.17 2.94
N THR A 310 -15.09 17.86 4.20
CA THR A 310 -15.13 18.86 5.29
C THR A 310 -13.97 18.73 6.26
N ARG A 311 -13.22 17.62 6.25
CA ARG A 311 -12.14 17.32 7.18
C ARG A 311 -10.94 16.77 6.43
N ILE A 312 -9.88 17.58 6.32
CA ILE A 312 -8.67 17.22 5.59
C ILE A 312 -7.46 17.47 6.46
N MET A 313 -6.60 16.47 6.60
CA MET A 313 -5.24 16.62 7.12
C MET A 313 -4.27 16.73 5.95
N LEU A 314 -3.52 17.81 5.87
CA LEU A 314 -2.38 17.97 4.97
C LEU A 314 -1.10 17.73 5.75
N VAL A 315 -0.24 16.82 5.29
CA VAL A 315 1.04 16.52 5.95
C VAL A 315 2.16 17.21 5.18
N THR A 316 2.99 18.01 5.87
CA THR A 316 4.19 18.61 5.25
C THR A 316 5.24 17.55 4.93
N LEU A 317 6.15 17.82 4.00
CA LEU A 317 7.25 16.90 3.71
C LEU A 317 8.31 16.99 4.82
N PRO A 318 8.77 15.85 5.37
CA PRO A 318 10.04 15.78 6.08
C PRO A 318 11.20 16.31 5.22
N ASP A 319 12.32 16.66 5.84
CA ASP A 319 13.54 16.96 5.08
C ASP A 319 14.10 15.69 4.41
N VAL A 320 13.58 15.38 3.22
CA VAL A 320 13.96 14.18 2.46
C VAL A 320 15.44 14.19 2.04
N SER A 321 16.10 15.35 2.05
CA SER A 321 17.55 15.45 1.79
C SER A 321 18.40 14.74 2.86
N ARG A 322 17.81 14.44 4.03
CA ARG A 322 18.46 13.70 5.12
C ARG A 322 18.34 12.18 4.97
N ALA A 323 17.62 11.68 3.96
CA ALA A 323 17.51 10.25 3.70
C ALA A 323 18.86 9.64 3.24
N PRO A 324 19.15 8.35 3.53
CA PRO A 324 20.45 7.75 3.23
C PRO A 324 20.92 7.83 1.77
N VAL A 325 19.99 7.89 0.80
CA VAL A 325 20.29 8.03 -0.63
C VAL A 325 21.11 9.29 -0.94
N PHE A 326 20.98 10.34 -0.12
CA PHE A 326 21.72 11.60 -0.29
C PHE A 326 23.18 11.51 0.15
N ALA A 327 23.60 10.42 0.82
CA ALA A 327 25.02 10.18 1.07
C ALA A 327 25.83 9.98 -0.22
N THR A 328 25.17 9.59 -1.32
CA THR A 328 25.80 9.41 -2.65
C THR A 328 25.40 10.48 -3.67
N ARG A 329 24.64 11.50 -3.26
CA ARG A 329 24.16 12.57 -4.16
C ARG A 329 24.84 13.90 -3.83
N THR A 330 24.98 14.76 -4.84
CA THR A 330 25.60 16.09 -4.70
C THR A 330 24.59 17.22 -4.52
N ASP A 331 23.29 16.95 -4.60
CA ASP A 331 22.21 17.94 -4.64
C ASP A 331 21.41 18.06 -3.34
N ALA A 332 21.87 17.43 -2.24
CA ALA A 332 21.17 17.43 -0.95
C ALA A 332 20.78 18.83 -0.46
N ALA A 333 21.70 19.80 -0.53
CA ALA A 333 21.44 21.18 -0.10
C ALA A 333 20.35 21.87 -0.95
N SER A 334 20.32 21.58 -2.26
CA SER A 334 19.29 22.09 -3.17
C SER A 334 17.92 21.49 -2.80
N VAL A 335 17.87 20.17 -2.60
CA VAL A 335 16.63 19.49 -2.19
C VAL A 335 16.14 19.98 -0.83
N ALA A 336 17.01 20.19 0.15
CA ALA A 336 16.66 20.74 1.46
C ALA A 336 15.98 22.12 1.34
N ALA A 337 16.53 23.00 0.49
CA ALA A 337 15.94 24.31 0.21
C ALA A 337 14.59 24.20 -0.50
N GLN A 338 14.47 23.30 -1.48
CA GLN A 338 13.23 23.03 -2.20
C GLN A 338 12.12 22.50 -1.28
N VAL A 339 12.44 21.62 -0.33
CA VAL A 339 11.47 21.11 0.66
C VAL A 339 10.93 22.23 1.53
N LYS A 340 11.79 23.16 1.99
CA LYS A 340 11.36 24.31 2.79
C LYS A 340 10.43 25.24 1.99
N ASP A 341 10.80 25.56 0.75
CA ASP A 341 9.96 26.37 -0.15
C ASP A 341 8.61 25.68 -0.41
N TYR A 342 8.64 24.37 -0.69
CA TYR A 342 7.45 23.56 -0.91
C TYR A 342 6.52 23.59 0.31
N ASN A 343 7.04 23.33 1.52
CA ASN A 343 6.25 23.30 2.75
C ASN A 343 5.66 24.68 3.08
N GLN A 344 6.38 25.77 2.83
CA GLN A 344 5.84 27.12 2.98
C GLN A 344 4.65 27.34 2.03
N ARG A 345 4.79 26.95 0.76
CA ARG A 345 3.72 27.05 -0.24
C ARG A 345 2.51 26.18 0.10
N LEU A 346 2.71 25.01 0.72
CA LEU A 346 1.62 24.19 1.23
C LEU A 346 0.86 24.89 2.36
N ALA A 347 1.56 25.55 3.28
CA ALA A 347 0.93 26.32 4.35
C ALA A 347 0.11 27.49 3.77
N ASP A 348 0.65 28.21 2.79
CA ASP A 348 -0.02 29.31 2.10
C ASP A 348 -1.27 28.81 1.33
N ALA A 349 -1.15 27.69 0.62
CA ALA A 349 -2.27 27.05 -0.08
C ALA A 349 -3.38 26.62 0.89
N ALA A 350 -3.01 26.04 2.04
CA ALA A 350 -3.98 25.65 3.06
C ALA A 350 -4.68 26.87 3.68
N ALA A 351 -3.95 27.96 3.94
CA ALA A 351 -4.54 29.21 4.41
C ALA A 351 -5.53 29.81 3.40
N ALA A 352 -5.15 29.85 2.11
CA ALA A 352 -6.02 30.34 1.04
C ALA A 352 -7.31 29.51 0.92
N LEU A 353 -7.22 28.18 0.99
CA LEU A 353 -8.40 27.31 0.93
C LEU A 353 -9.30 27.45 2.16
N ARG A 354 -8.73 27.58 3.37
CA ARG A 354 -9.51 27.90 4.58
C ARG A 354 -10.27 29.22 4.43
N ALA A 355 -9.63 30.25 3.87
CA ALA A 355 -10.28 31.54 3.61
C ALA A 355 -11.41 31.41 2.59
N ARG A 356 -11.23 30.61 1.53
CA ARG A 356 -12.22 30.37 0.48
C ARG A 356 -13.46 29.60 0.97
N TYR A 357 -13.26 28.54 1.74
CA TYR A 357 -14.35 27.64 2.16
C TYR A 357 -14.91 27.95 3.55
N GLY A 358 -14.23 28.80 4.33
CA GLY A 358 -14.64 29.21 5.67
C GLY A 358 -14.91 28.03 6.60
N ALA A 359 -15.99 28.12 7.37
CA ALA A 359 -16.36 27.09 8.35
C ALA A 359 -16.73 25.72 7.74
N THR A 360 -16.95 25.65 6.42
CA THR A 360 -17.30 24.40 5.72
C THR A 360 -16.11 23.43 5.65
N LEU A 361 -14.88 23.96 5.59
CA LEU A 361 -13.67 23.17 5.45
C LEU A 361 -12.77 23.29 6.67
N ARG A 362 -12.65 22.18 7.39
CA ARG A 362 -11.62 21.99 8.40
C ARG A 362 -10.39 21.32 7.76
N LEU A 363 -9.55 22.15 7.17
CA LEU A 363 -8.24 21.75 6.65
C LEU A 363 -7.19 21.99 7.74
N GLU A 364 -6.39 20.99 8.10
CA GLU A 364 -5.38 21.08 9.16
C GLU A 364 -4.02 20.60 8.67
N VAL A 365 -2.98 21.40 8.92
CA VAL A 365 -1.61 21.10 8.46
C VAL A 365 -0.83 20.45 9.61
N PHE A 366 -0.38 19.21 9.40
CA PHE A 366 0.49 18.49 10.32
C PHE A 366 1.95 18.71 9.92
N ASP A 367 2.74 19.27 10.83
CA ASP A 367 4.15 19.59 10.59
C ASP A 367 5.05 18.36 10.80
N ALA A 368 5.12 17.51 9.78
CA ALA A 368 6.06 16.40 9.77
C ALA A 368 7.51 16.86 9.54
N TYR A 369 7.75 18.08 9.04
CA TYR A 369 9.09 18.63 8.85
C TYR A 369 9.78 18.81 10.20
N ALA A 370 9.18 19.58 11.11
CA ALA A 370 9.73 19.80 12.45
C ALA A 370 9.82 18.49 13.26
N LEU A 371 8.81 17.62 13.12
CA LEU A 371 8.78 16.34 13.81
C LEU A 371 9.94 15.42 13.40
N PHE A 372 10.17 15.26 12.09
CA PHE A 372 11.28 14.44 11.60
C PHE A 372 12.64 15.13 11.81
N ASP A 373 12.71 16.46 11.81
CA ASP A 373 13.96 17.15 12.13
C ASP A 373 14.45 16.79 13.54
N ASP A 374 13.53 16.80 14.53
CA ASP A 374 13.87 16.40 15.90
C ASP A 374 14.20 14.90 16.00
N LEU A 375 13.46 14.03 15.31
CA LEU A 375 13.77 12.59 15.27
C LEU A 375 15.16 12.31 14.70
N LEU A 376 15.47 12.89 13.54
CA LEU A 376 16.71 12.60 12.84
C LEU A 376 17.93 13.24 13.52
N SER A 377 17.72 14.31 14.30
CA SER A 377 18.75 14.97 15.10
C SER A 377 18.93 14.31 16.47
N HIS A 378 17.87 13.72 17.04
CA HIS A 378 17.88 13.11 18.36
C HIS A 378 17.26 11.69 18.36
N PRO A 379 17.76 10.74 17.56
CA PRO A 379 17.10 9.43 17.39
C PRO A 379 16.98 8.63 18.67
N ALA A 380 17.98 8.74 19.57
CA ALA A 380 17.98 8.04 20.85
C ALA A 380 16.82 8.46 21.77
N LYS A 381 16.33 9.72 21.66
CA LYS A 381 15.14 10.21 22.39
C LYS A 381 13.90 9.37 22.08
N TYR A 382 13.85 8.80 20.87
CA TYR A 382 12.73 8.04 20.35
C TYR A 382 13.02 6.53 20.28
N GLY A 383 14.16 6.10 20.83
CA GLY A 383 14.56 4.70 20.87
C GLY A 383 15.12 4.15 19.56
N PHE A 384 15.66 5.01 18.70
CA PHE A 384 16.41 4.62 17.50
C PHE A 384 17.92 4.80 17.72
N ASP A 385 18.71 3.88 17.16
CA ASP A 385 20.17 3.92 17.20
C ASP A 385 20.75 4.56 15.94
N ASP A 386 20.08 4.39 14.79
CA ASP A 386 20.56 4.89 13.50
C ASP A 386 19.48 5.66 12.73
N ALA A 387 19.78 6.92 12.45
CA ALA A 387 18.95 7.82 11.65
C ALA A 387 19.65 8.32 10.38
N LYS A 388 20.81 7.74 10.01
CA LYS A 388 21.61 8.17 8.86
C LYS A 388 21.74 7.06 7.82
N ARG A 389 21.76 5.80 8.23
CA ARG A 389 21.87 4.63 7.37
C ARG A 389 20.53 3.90 7.28
N SER A 390 20.35 3.18 6.19
CA SER A 390 19.27 2.21 6.01
C SER A 390 19.60 0.88 6.68
N CYS A 391 18.60 0.17 7.18
CA CYS A 391 18.78 -1.21 7.64
C CYS A 391 19.16 -2.16 6.49
N LEU A 392 18.54 -2.01 5.31
CA LEU A 392 18.96 -2.73 4.09
C LEU A 392 20.34 -2.25 3.62
N ASP A 393 21.17 -3.18 3.15
CA ASP A 393 22.47 -2.88 2.57
C ASP A 393 22.35 -2.60 1.07
N ILE A 394 22.21 -1.32 0.72
CA ILE A 394 22.04 -0.86 -0.65
C ILE A 394 23.17 0.14 -0.96
N PRO A 395 24.37 -0.34 -1.36
CA PRO A 395 25.53 0.54 -1.57
C PRO A 395 25.44 1.37 -2.86
N LYS A 396 24.61 0.95 -3.83
CA LYS A 396 24.42 1.61 -5.11
C LYS A 396 22.93 1.72 -5.43
N PRO A 397 22.20 2.68 -4.84
CA PRO A 397 20.78 2.86 -5.11
C PRO A 397 20.56 3.22 -6.59
N SER A 398 19.51 2.65 -7.19
CA SER A 398 19.06 2.93 -8.55
C SER A 398 17.54 2.73 -8.67
N SER A 399 16.96 3.05 -9.82
CA SER A 399 15.55 2.77 -10.10
C SER A 399 15.19 1.28 -9.98
N PHE A 400 16.16 0.37 -10.21
CA PHE A 400 15.96 -1.07 -10.10
C PHE A 400 16.06 -1.63 -8.68
N THR A 401 16.50 -0.82 -7.70
CA THR A 401 16.65 -1.25 -6.30
C THR A 401 15.40 -1.93 -5.76
N TYR A 402 14.22 -1.37 -6.04
CA TYR A 402 12.95 -1.86 -5.53
C TYR A 402 12.41 -3.10 -6.27
N MET A 403 13.03 -3.53 -7.38
CA MET A 403 12.63 -4.72 -8.13
C MET A 403 13.44 -5.96 -7.74
N ALA A 404 14.60 -5.77 -7.12
CA ALA A 404 15.49 -6.84 -6.71
C ALA A 404 15.42 -7.08 -5.19
N ALA A 405 15.66 -8.33 -4.80
CA ALA A 405 15.85 -8.66 -3.40
C ALA A 405 17.10 -7.95 -2.84
N GLN A 406 16.96 -7.43 -1.63
CA GLN A 406 18.00 -6.78 -0.84
C GLN A 406 18.18 -7.52 0.49
N THR A 407 19.39 -7.47 1.03
CA THR A 407 19.72 -8.07 2.32
C THR A 407 19.90 -6.99 3.39
N PRO A 408 19.46 -7.21 4.63
CA PRO A 408 19.84 -6.36 5.76
C PRO A 408 21.35 -6.29 5.93
N ARG A 409 21.85 -5.16 6.44
CA ARG A 409 23.24 -5.01 6.86
C ARG A 409 23.55 -5.96 8.02
N ALA A 410 24.80 -6.39 8.12
CA ALA A 410 25.24 -7.27 9.21
C ALA A 410 25.06 -6.67 10.61
N ASP A 411 25.08 -5.34 10.74
CA ASP A 411 24.84 -4.60 11.98
C ASP A 411 23.36 -4.23 12.20
N CYS A 412 22.48 -4.42 11.21
CA CYS A 412 21.04 -4.31 11.42
C CYS A 412 20.50 -5.60 12.05
N ARG A 413 20.62 -5.72 13.37
CA ARG A 413 20.09 -6.87 14.13
C ARG A 413 18.63 -6.70 14.54
N ASP A 414 18.18 -5.45 14.67
CA ASP A 414 16.80 -5.09 14.97
C ASP A 414 16.40 -3.90 14.09
N PRO A 415 15.52 -4.08 13.09
CA PRO A 415 15.13 -3.00 12.19
C PRO A 415 14.28 -1.93 12.90
N ALA A 416 13.75 -2.20 14.11
CA ALA A 416 13.06 -1.20 14.91
C ALA A 416 14.02 -0.16 15.53
N ARG A 417 15.33 -0.43 15.53
CA ARG A 417 16.38 0.52 15.93
C ARG A 417 16.81 1.47 14.81
N PHE A 418 16.37 1.24 13.58
CA PHE A 418 16.69 2.07 12.41
C PHE A 418 15.50 2.94 12.02
N VAL A 419 15.76 4.23 11.77
CA VAL A 419 14.73 5.14 11.24
C VAL A 419 14.35 4.73 9.81
N PHE A 420 15.33 4.34 9.00
CA PHE A 420 15.17 4.01 7.59
C PHE A 420 15.27 2.51 7.33
N TRP A 421 14.32 1.97 6.57
CA TRP A 421 14.37 0.58 6.11
C TRP A 421 15.27 0.44 4.89
N ASP A 422 14.98 1.21 3.84
CA ASP A 422 15.81 1.34 2.64
C ASP A 422 16.45 2.73 2.58
N THR A 423 17.09 3.09 1.45
CA THR A 423 17.83 4.36 1.34
C THR A 423 16.96 5.60 1.28
N LEU A 424 15.64 5.46 1.20
CA LEU A 424 14.69 6.57 1.08
C LEU A 424 13.55 6.47 2.11
N HIS A 425 13.01 5.28 2.34
CA HIS A 425 11.78 5.08 3.09
C HIS A 425 12.00 4.71 4.56
N PRO A 426 11.15 5.21 5.47
CA PRO A 426 11.20 4.85 6.89
C PRO A 426 10.91 3.36 7.15
N SER A 427 11.40 2.86 8.28
CA SER A 427 11.00 1.56 8.82
C SER A 427 9.55 1.62 9.33
N THR A 428 8.92 0.44 9.47
CA THR A 428 7.55 0.36 10.00
C THR A 428 7.48 0.87 11.44
N ARG A 429 8.57 0.80 12.21
CA ARG A 429 8.65 1.40 13.55
C ARG A 429 8.57 2.92 13.48
N THR A 430 9.25 3.56 12.53
CA THR A 430 9.13 5.00 12.28
C THR A 430 7.73 5.38 11.82
N HIS A 431 7.10 4.56 10.97
CA HIS A 431 5.70 4.77 10.58
C HIS A 431 4.73 4.66 11.76
N ALA A 432 4.91 3.68 12.65
CA ALA A 432 4.12 3.55 13.87
C ALA A 432 4.31 4.77 14.78
N TRP A 433 5.56 5.21 14.98
CA TRP A 433 5.86 6.43 15.73
C TRP A 433 5.20 7.67 15.12
N LEU A 434 5.25 7.85 13.79
CA LEU A 434 4.56 8.96 13.13
C LEU A 434 3.05 8.94 13.43
N ALA A 435 2.41 7.77 13.34
CA ALA A 435 1.00 7.63 13.67
C ALA A 435 0.68 7.95 15.14
N GLU A 436 1.57 7.60 16.08
CA GLU A 436 1.46 7.98 17.50
C GLU A 436 1.45 9.50 17.69
N GLN A 437 2.20 10.24 16.87
CA GLN A 437 2.22 11.72 16.90
C GLN A 437 1.02 12.35 16.20
N VAL A 438 0.57 11.75 15.10
CA VAL A 438 -0.55 12.25 14.28
C VAL A 438 -1.90 12.01 14.96
N ALA A 439 -2.09 10.88 15.65
CA ALA A 439 -3.40 10.53 16.21
C ALA A 439 -3.95 11.56 17.22
N PRO A 440 -3.18 12.08 18.19
CA PRO A 440 -3.63 13.17 19.06
C PRO A 440 -4.01 14.44 18.29
N PHE A 441 -3.23 14.82 17.28
CA PHE A 441 -3.50 15.97 16.43
C PHE A 441 -4.85 15.81 15.70
N VAL A 442 -5.07 14.66 15.06
CA VAL A 442 -6.32 14.36 14.35
C VAL A 442 -7.51 14.37 15.29
N ARG A 443 -7.41 13.72 16.46
CA ARG A 443 -8.50 13.73 17.44
C ARG A 443 -8.84 15.16 17.87
N ALA A 444 -7.83 15.93 18.27
CA ALA A 444 -8.01 17.28 18.79
C ALA A 444 -8.57 18.26 17.74
N ARG A 445 -8.09 18.15 16.50
CA ARG A 445 -8.36 19.14 15.46
C ARG A 445 -9.47 18.71 14.52
N LEU A 446 -9.53 17.45 14.09
CA LEU A 446 -10.39 17.03 12.97
C LEU A 446 -11.60 16.19 13.40
N LEU A 447 -11.56 15.52 14.55
CA LEU A 447 -12.65 14.64 15.01
C LEU A 447 -13.54 15.23 16.11
N ASN A 448 -13.06 16.26 16.80
CA ASN A 448 -13.80 16.97 17.84
C ASN A 448 -14.87 17.93 17.30
#